data_AF-A0A645GRM6-F1
#
_entry.id   AF-A0A645GRM6-F1
#
_cell.length_a   1.000
_cell.length_b   1.000
_cell.length_c   1.000
_cell.angle_alpha   90.00
_cell.angle_beta   90.00
_cell.angle_gamma   90.00
#
_symmetry.space_group_name_H-M   'P 1'
#
loop_
_entity.id
_entity.type
_entity.pdbx_description
1 polymer ?
#
loop_
_entity_poly.entity_id
_entity_poly.type
_entity_poly.pdbx_seq_one_letter_code
_entity_poly.pdbx_strand_id
1 'polypeptide(L)'
;MFTQEKNRFYLGNPDHPTAEITFEQISEDTLSVNHTFVDDSLRGQGIAEKLLDAVADHARSGDKKLSATCSYARKKLDGSEKYRDIAV
;
A
#
# COMPACT_ATOMS: atom_id res chain seq x y z
N MET A 1 -7.47 9.56 -9.04
CA MET A 1 -6.25 9.87 -8.28
C MET A 1 -6.51 9.50 -6.82
N PHE A 2 -5.55 8.87 -6.15
CA PHE A 2 -5.65 8.59 -4.71
C PHE A 2 -5.20 9.82 -3.92
N THR A 3 -5.77 10.03 -2.75
CA THR A 3 -5.33 11.07 -1.83
C THR A 3 -4.27 10.49 -0.91
N GLN A 4 -3.12 11.16 -0.82
CA GLN A 4 -2.03 10.79 0.06
C GLN A 4 -2.13 11.53 1.39
N GLU A 5 -2.04 10.79 2.48
CA GLU A 5 -1.79 11.29 3.83
C GLU A 5 -0.50 10.68 4.39
N LYS A 6 -0.06 11.17 5.55
CA LYS A 6 1.25 10.85 6.15
C LYS A 6 1.59 9.35 6.18
N ASN A 7 0.61 8.50 6.46
CA ASN A 7 0.75 7.05 6.65
C ASN A 7 -0.37 6.25 5.94
N ARG A 8 -1.04 6.87 4.97
CA ARG A 8 -2.23 6.28 4.32
C ARG A 8 -2.42 6.82 2.92
N PHE A 9 -2.87 5.98 1.99
CA PHE A 9 -3.52 6.42 0.75
C PHE A 9 -4.96 5.96 0.74
N TYR A 10 -5.87 6.80 0.26
CA TYR A 10 -7.28 6.45 0.17
C TYR A 10 -7.95 6.99 -1.09
N LEU A 11 -9.14 6.47 -1.37
CA LEU A 11 -10.03 6.86 -2.44
C LEU A 11 -11.41 7.18 -1.86
N GLY A 12 -11.99 8.30 -2.31
CA GLY A 12 -13.31 8.74 -1.88
C GLY A 12 -13.24 9.66 -0.67
N ASN A 13 -14.14 9.47 0.29
CA ASN A 13 -14.27 10.33 1.46
C ASN A 13 -13.23 9.95 2.54
N PRO A 14 -12.55 10.90 3.20
CA PRO A 14 -11.59 10.61 4.27
C PRO A 14 -12.19 9.89 5.50
N ASP A 15 -13.46 10.14 5.84
CA ASP A 15 -14.16 9.50 6.95
C ASP A 15 -14.70 8.11 6.59
N HIS A 16 -15.10 7.93 5.33
CA HIS A 16 -15.63 6.68 4.79
C HIS A 16 -15.01 6.39 3.41
N PRO A 17 -13.75 5.96 3.37
CA PRO A 17 -13.07 5.71 2.11
C PRO A 17 -13.63 4.46 1.44
N THR A 18 -13.80 4.55 0.13
CA THR A 18 -14.21 3.41 -0.71
C THR A 18 -13.04 2.46 -0.94
N ALA A 19 -11.81 2.94 -0.75
CA ALA A 19 -10.61 2.12 -0.67
C ALA A 19 -9.54 2.85 0.14
N GLU A 20 -8.78 2.14 0.95
CA GLU A 20 -7.63 2.69 1.66
C GLU A 20 -6.52 1.66 1.85
N ILE A 21 -5.30 2.16 1.99
CA ILE A 21 -4.14 1.39 2.39
C ILE A 21 -3.38 2.19 3.43
N THR A 22 -3.04 1.57 4.55
CA THR A 22 -2.23 2.19 5.59
C THR A 22 -0.89 1.51 5.69
N PHE A 23 0.11 2.29 6.05
CA PHE A 23 1.46 1.82 6.26
C PHE A 23 2.10 2.59 7.40
N GLU A 24 2.99 1.94 8.12
CA GLU A 24 3.69 2.50 9.25
C GLU A 24 5.19 2.40 9.04
N GLN A 25 5.93 3.41 9.51
CA GLN A 25 7.38 3.35 9.47
C GLN A 25 7.87 2.51 10.66
N ILE A 26 8.40 1.32 10.37
CA ILE A 26 8.89 0.37 11.37
C ILE A 26 10.40 0.52 11.64
N SER A 27 11.12 1.20 10.76
CA SER A 27 12.56 1.52 10.89
C SER A 27 12.91 2.76 10.05
N GLU A 28 14.11 3.31 10.19
CA GLU A 28 14.55 4.48 9.39
C GLU A 28 14.38 4.24 7.89
N ASP A 29 14.73 3.04 7.43
CA ASP A 29 14.70 2.65 6.03
C ASP A 29 13.58 1.67 5.68
N THR A 30 12.54 1.48 6.51
CA THR A 30 11.50 0.48 6.23
C THR A 30 10.09 0.93 6.61
N LEU A 31 9.18 0.78 5.64
CA LEU A 31 7.75 0.96 5.78
C LEU A 31 7.06 -0.41 5.81
N SER A 32 6.04 -0.57 6.63
CA SER A 32 5.24 -1.81 6.74
C SER A 32 3.79 -1.54 6.40
N VAL A 33 3.25 -2.21 5.39
CA VAL A 33 1.83 -2.16 5.05
C VAL A 33 1.05 -3.05 6.02
N ASN A 34 0.23 -2.43 6.86
CA ASN A 34 -0.51 -3.10 7.92
C ASN A 34 -2.01 -3.28 7.63
N HIS A 35 -2.59 -2.45 6.77
CA HIS A 35 -3.99 -2.55 6.40
C HIS A 35 -4.22 -2.23 4.92
N THR A 36 -5.15 -2.94 4.30
CA THR A 36 -5.64 -2.66 2.95
C THR A 36 -7.13 -2.97 2.92
N PHE A 37 -7.93 -1.98 2.58
CA PHE A 37 -9.36 -2.08 2.47
C PHE A 37 -9.80 -1.59 1.09
N VAL A 38 -10.72 -2.32 0.48
CA VAL A 38 -11.35 -1.94 -0.80
C VAL A 38 -12.79 -2.38 -0.71
N ASP A 39 -13.70 -1.45 -0.94
CA ASP A 39 -15.13 -1.70 -0.99
C ASP A 39 -15.47 -2.71 -2.10
N ASP A 40 -16.50 -3.53 -1.86
CA ASP A 40 -16.92 -4.57 -2.80
C ASP A 40 -17.32 -4.00 -4.17
N SER A 41 -17.84 -2.76 -4.21
CA SER A 41 -18.17 -2.07 -5.46
C SER A 41 -16.95 -1.83 -6.37
N LEU A 42 -15.75 -1.84 -5.81
CA LEU A 42 -14.48 -1.63 -6.51
C LEU A 42 -13.72 -2.94 -6.80
N ARG A 43 -14.29 -4.10 -6.42
CA ARG A 43 -13.69 -5.40 -6.74
C ARG A 43 -13.57 -5.61 -8.25
N GLY A 44 -12.54 -6.36 -8.64
CA GLY A 44 -12.24 -6.65 -10.05
C GLY A 44 -11.55 -5.50 -10.81
N GLN A 45 -11.41 -4.31 -10.22
CA GLN A 45 -10.79 -3.15 -10.87
C GLN A 45 -9.29 -2.97 -10.53
N GLY A 46 -8.74 -3.87 -9.72
CA GLY A 46 -7.33 -3.83 -9.31
C GLY A 46 -6.97 -2.68 -8.36
N ILE A 47 -7.96 -2.06 -7.68
CA ILE A 47 -7.72 -0.89 -6.81
C ILE A 47 -6.72 -1.20 -5.68
N ALA A 48 -6.85 -2.35 -5.02
CA ALA A 48 -5.93 -2.75 -3.94
C ALA A 48 -4.48 -2.84 -4.42
N GLU A 49 -4.25 -3.28 -5.66
CA GLU A 49 -2.91 -3.33 -6.24
C GLU A 49 -2.38 -1.93 -6.56
N LYS A 50 -3.21 -1.06 -7.16
CA LYS A 50 -2.82 0.33 -7.44
C LYS A 50 -2.50 1.13 -6.18
N LEU A 51 -3.20 0.85 -5.08
CA LEU A 51 -2.90 1.43 -3.77
C LEU A 51 -1.54 0.95 -3.24
N LEU A 52 -1.26 -0.35 -3.33
CA LEU A 52 0.04 -0.90 -2.95
C LEU A 52 1.17 -0.35 -3.82
N ASP A 53 0.95 -0.18 -5.12
CA ASP A 53 1.89 0.46 -6.04
C ASP A 53 2.19 1.90 -5.61
N ALA A 54 1.19 2.67 -5.20
CA ALA A 54 1.40 4.03 -4.68
C ALA A 54 2.28 4.06 -3.42
N VAL A 55 2.11 3.10 -2.50
CA VAL A 55 2.97 2.98 -1.31
C VAL A 55 4.38 2.56 -1.70
N ALA A 56 4.52 1.63 -2.67
CA ALA A 56 5.81 1.19 -3.18
C ALA A 56 6.59 2.32 -3.85
N ASP A 57 5.94 3.13 -4.69
CA ASP A 57 6.54 4.32 -5.29
C ASP A 57 6.94 5.35 -4.24
N HIS A 58 6.12 5.54 -3.20
CA HIS A 58 6.47 6.40 -2.07
C HIS A 58 7.70 5.90 -1.32
N ALA A 59 7.80 4.59 -1.11
CA ALA A 59 8.98 3.97 -0.50
C ALA A 59 10.23 4.16 -1.37
N ARG A 60 10.14 3.89 -2.68
CA ARG A 60 11.24 4.10 -3.64
C ARG A 60 11.74 5.54 -3.67
N SER A 61 10.81 6.50 -3.73
CA SER A 61 11.18 7.92 -3.78
C SER A 61 11.86 8.41 -2.50
N GLY A 62 11.72 7.68 -1.40
CA GLY A 62 12.38 7.96 -0.13
C GLY A 62 13.54 7.04 0.21
N ASP A 63 14.01 6.22 -0.75
CA ASP A 63 15.05 5.19 -0.54
C ASP A 63 14.71 4.21 0.62
N LYS A 64 13.41 3.95 0.82
CA LYS A 64 12.90 3.03 1.85
C LYS A 64 12.52 1.68 1.27
N LYS A 65 12.65 0.67 2.10
CA LYS A 65 12.17 -0.70 1.89
C LYS A 65 10.72 -0.83 2.30
N LEU A 66 10.04 -1.84 1.75
CA LEU A 66 8.64 -2.11 1.99
C LEU A 66 8.45 -3.54 2.52
N SER A 67 7.88 -3.64 3.70
CA SER A 67 7.40 -4.89 4.28
C SER A 67 5.86 -4.86 4.37
N ALA A 68 5.25 -6.00 4.69
CA ALA A 68 3.82 -6.05 4.92
C ALA A 68 3.44 -7.10 5.96
N THR A 69 2.61 -6.67 6.91
CA THR A 69 1.95 -7.57 7.87
C THR A 69 0.54 -7.95 7.39
N CYS A 70 -0.09 -7.13 6.55
CA CYS A 70 -1.34 -7.47 5.91
C CYS A 70 -1.15 -8.66 4.95
N SER A 71 -1.96 -9.70 5.10
CA SER A 71 -1.86 -10.93 4.30
C SER A 71 -2.00 -10.69 2.79
N TYR A 72 -2.87 -9.75 2.39
CA TYR A 72 -3.02 -9.36 0.99
C TYR A 72 -1.74 -8.71 0.44
N ALA A 73 -1.25 -7.68 1.12
CA ALA A 73 -0.06 -6.94 0.68
C ALA A 73 1.18 -7.84 0.68
N ARG A 74 1.35 -8.67 1.70
CA ARG A 74 2.45 -9.65 1.77
C ARG A 74 2.42 -10.61 0.59
N LYS A 75 1.26 -11.19 0.27
CA LYS A 75 1.12 -12.08 -0.88
C LYS A 75 1.47 -11.38 -2.20
N LYS A 76 1.13 -10.10 -2.34
CA LYS A 76 1.46 -9.29 -3.53
C LYS A 76 2.95 -8.93 -3.59
N LEU A 77 3.57 -8.60 -2.45
CA LEU A 77 4.99 -8.36 -2.31
C LEU A 77 5.81 -9.59 -2.69
N ASP A 78 5.50 -10.75 -2.11
CA ASP A 78 6.21 -12.01 -2.37
C ASP A 78 5.97 -12.54 -3.79
N GLY A 79 4.77 -12.35 -4.32
CA GLY A 79 4.33 -12.93 -5.60
C GLY A 79 4.62 -12.08 -6.83
N SER A 80 5.17 -10.86 -6.69
CA SER A 80 5.30 -9.93 -7.81
C SER A 80 6.73 -9.40 -7.94
N GLU A 81 7.32 -9.58 -9.13
CA GLU A 81 8.69 -9.10 -9.39
C GLU A 81 8.83 -7.58 -9.27
N LYS A 82 7.72 -6.87 -9.49
CA LYS A 82 7.63 -5.41 -9.38
C LYS A 82 7.96 -4.83 -8.02
N TYR A 83 8.05 -5.62 -6.95
CA TYR A 83 8.42 -5.10 -5.62
C TYR A 83 9.74 -5.67 -5.10
N ARG A 84 10.39 -6.59 -5.83
CA ARG A 84 11.56 -7.32 -5.33
C ARG A 84 12.76 -6.42 -5.03
N ASP A 85 12.81 -5.24 -5.63
CA ASP A 85 13.85 -4.23 -5.40
C ASP A 85 13.75 -3.57 -4.01
N ILE A 86 12.54 -3.48 -3.45
CA ILE A 86 12.26 -2.82 -2.17
C ILE A 86 11.70 -3.76 -1.09
N ALA A 87 11.21 -4.94 -1.47
CA ALA A 87 10.56 -5.87 -0.56
C ALA A 87 11.54 -6.45 0.48
N VAL A 88 11.14 -6.45 1.75
CA VAL A 88 11.89 -7.04 2.88
C VAL A 88 11.03 -7.80 3.88
#